data_AF-A0A959BWB5-F1
#
_entry.id   AF-A0A959BWB5-F1
#
_cell.length_a   1.000
_cell.length_b   1.000
_cell.length_c   1.000
_cell.angle_alpha   90.00
_cell.angle_beta   90.00
_cell.angle_gamma   90.00
#
_symmetry.space_group_name_H-M   'P 1'
#
loop_
_entity.id
_entity.type
_entity.pdbx_description
1 polymer ?
#
loop_
_entity_poly.entity_id
_entity_poly.type
_entity_poly.pdbx_seq_one_letter_code
_entity_poly.pdbx_strand_id
1 'polypeptide(L)'
;MNATIAHVNKSIWPLTFEQLHRDCQEWLSLVGYWKCEVRFLEKSMRHFLGYALSNAQAVEMREMFNGLMVSIKPEIREIEGWVRSFHRHLANLANPNTHDRELKNNTEHRRIYRKIDSFRKRLGQLKRRLYALLVQVMKDEKKDWQFHRGIWAYPAAQRLRRSG
;
A
#
# COMPACT_ATOMS: atom_id res chain seq x y z
N MET A 1 8.87 -3.98 -10.47
CA MET A 1 9.30 -2.64 -10.92
C MET A 1 9.63 -1.82 -9.69
N ASN A 2 10.93 -1.68 -9.37
CA ASN A 2 11.39 -0.78 -8.32
C ASN A 2 11.33 0.63 -8.90
N ALA A 3 10.32 1.41 -8.52
CA ALA A 3 10.39 2.85 -8.69
C ALA A 3 11.57 3.32 -7.84
N THR A 4 12.69 3.61 -8.48
CA THR A 4 13.87 4.19 -7.86
C THR A 4 13.42 5.50 -7.23
N ILE A 5 13.20 5.46 -5.92
CA ILE A 5 12.94 6.63 -5.11
C ILE A 5 14.22 7.43 -5.21
N ALA A 6 14.20 8.48 -6.05
CA ALA A 6 15.23 9.50 -5.98
C ALA A 6 15.35 9.86 -4.50
N HIS A 7 16.54 9.65 -3.96
CA HIS A 7 16.87 10.02 -2.60
C HIS A 7 16.42 11.47 -2.42
N VAL A 8 15.31 11.70 -1.71
CA VAL A 8 15.04 13.02 -1.13
C VAL A 8 16.24 13.27 -0.25
N ASN A 9 17.15 14.08 -0.76
CA ASN A 9 18.50 14.22 -0.25
C ASN A 9 18.36 14.86 1.13
N LYS A 10 18.45 14.05 2.18
CA LYS A 10 18.17 14.46 3.57
C LYS A 10 19.09 15.59 4.05
N SER A 11 20.16 15.90 3.31
CA SER A 11 21.28 16.71 3.74
C SER A 11 21.27 18.17 3.29
N ILE A 12 20.35 18.63 2.44
CA ILE A 12 20.36 20.02 1.96
C ILE A 12 19.02 20.69 2.26
N TRP A 13 18.98 21.33 3.43
CA TRP A 13 17.95 22.29 3.81
C TRP A 13 18.62 23.67 3.96
N PRO A 14 17.97 24.78 3.55
CA PRO A 14 16.64 24.87 2.93
C PRO A 14 16.63 24.37 1.47
N LEU A 15 15.46 23.90 1.02
CA LEU A 15 15.19 23.58 -0.37
C LEU A 15 14.86 24.85 -1.16
N THR A 16 15.30 24.88 -2.40
CA THR A 16 14.95 25.91 -3.38
C THR A 16 13.49 25.80 -3.80
N PHE A 17 12.90 26.90 -4.28
CA PHE A 17 11.52 26.92 -4.77
C PHE A 17 11.24 25.86 -5.85
N GLU A 18 12.17 25.66 -6.79
CA GLU A 18 12.06 24.63 -7.82
C GLU A 18 12.04 23.21 -7.24
N GLN A 19 12.85 22.93 -6.21
CA GLN A 19 12.85 21.65 -5.51
C GLN A 19 11.52 21.41 -4.79
N LEU A 20 10.96 22.45 -4.14
CA LEU A 20 9.66 22.34 -3.49
C LEU A 20 8.55 21.99 -4.48
N HIS A 21 8.54 22.61 -5.67
CA HIS A 21 7.60 22.29 -6.74
C HIS A 21 7.77 20.87 -7.28
N ARG A 22 9.03 20.46 -7.53
CA ARG A 22 9.34 19.11 -8.00
C ARG A 22 8.86 18.06 -7.02
N ASP A 23 9.18 18.22 -5.74
CA ASP A 23 8.76 17.30 -4.68
C ASP A 23 7.23 17.20 -4.61
N CYS A 24 6.50 18.31 -4.76
CA CYS A 24 5.05 18.29 -4.81
C CYS A 24 4.52 17.43 -5.97
N GLN A 25 5.08 17.57 -7.17
CA GLN A 25 4.68 16.79 -8.34
C GLN A 25 4.97 15.29 -8.15
N GLU A 26 6.13 14.97 -7.59
CA GLU A 26 6.51 13.59 -7.23
C GLU A 26 5.54 13.01 -6.21
N TRP A 27 5.20 13.76 -5.16
CA TRP A 27 4.26 13.32 -4.13
C TRP A 27 2.84 13.13 -4.68
N LEU A 28 2.36 14.00 -5.57
CA LEU A 28 1.08 13.80 -6.25
C LEU A 28 1.07 12.54 -7.10
N SER A 29 2.17 12.25 -7.79
CA SER A 29 2.34 11.02 -8.57
C SER A 29 2.33 9.79 -7.66
N LEU A 30 3.03 9.83 -6.53
CA LEU A 30 3.02 8.77 -5.51
C LEU A 30 1.64 8.53 -4.92
N VAL A 31 0.90 9.60 -4.60
CA VAL A 31 -0.49 9.52 -4.16
C VAL A 31 -1.37 8.84 -5.22
N GLY A 32 -1.20 9.20 -6.49
CA GLY A 32 -1.88 8.55 -7.62
C GLY A 32 -1.60 7.04 -7.66
N TYR A 33 -0.31 6.67 -7.53
CA TYR A 33 0.10 5.27 -7.42
C TYR A 33 -0.55 4.57 -6.22
N TRP A 34 -0.53 5.16 -5.03
CA TRP A 34 -1.12 4.58 -3.82
C TRP A 34 -2.63 4.37 -3.92
N LYS A 35 -3.35 5.26 -4.59
CA LYS A 35 -4.79 5.04 -4.88
C LYS A 35 -5.01 3.80 -5.74
N CYS A 36 -4.19 3.58 -6.77
CA CYS A 36 -4.26 2.38 -7.59
C CYS A 36 -3.88 1.14 -6.80
N GLU A 37 -2.82 1.23 -6.02
CA GLU A 37 -2.34 0.14 -5.18
C GLU A 37 -3.38 -0.29 -4.14
N VAL A 38 -4.00 0.65 -3.41
CA VAL A 38 -5.05 0.34 -2.45
C VAL A 38 -6.25 -0.33 -3.12
N ARG A 39 -6.67 0.12 -4.32
CA ARG A 39 -7.73 -0.55 -5.08
C ARG A 39 -7.34 -1.98 -5.48
N PHE A 40 -6.09 -2.19 -5.85
CA PHE A 40 -5.58 -3.53 -6.16
C PHE A 40 -5.64 -4.43 -4.92
N LEU A 41 -5.13 -3.98 -3.77
CA LEU A 41 -5.16 -4.73 -2.52
C LEU A 41 -6.61 -5.03 -2.08
N GLU A 42 -7.51 -4.06 -2.18
CA GLU A 42 -8.94 -4.22 -1.91
C GLU A 42 -9.54 -5.37 -2.74
N LYS A 43 -9.23 -5.41 -4.05
CA LYS A 43 -9.70 -6.46 -4.96
C LYS A 43 -9.08 -7.82 -4.63
N SER A 44 -7.78 -7.87 -4.35
CA SER A 44 -7.10 -9.11 -3.95
C SER A 44 -7.73 -9.68 -2.68
N MET A 45 -7.92 -8.85 -1.65
CA MET A 45 -8.51 -9.30 -0.39
C MET A 45 -9.91 -9.86 -0.57
N ARG A 46 -10.78 -9.20 -1.35
CA ARG A 46 -12.13 -9.72 -1.65
C ARG A 46 -12.09 -11.07 -2.35
N HIS A 47 -11.16 -11.25 -3.29
CA HIS A 47 -11.02 -12.51 -4.00
C HIS A 47 -10.59 -13.63 -3.04
N PHE A 48 -9.56 -13.39 -2.23
CA PHE A 48 -8.98 -14.41 -1.35
C PHE A 48 -9.75 -14.67 -0.05
N LEU A 49 -10.63 -13.76 0.37
CA LEU A 49 -11.54 -13.98 1.51
C LEU A 49 -12.41 -15.23 1.32
N GLY A 50 -12.81 -15.55 0.08
CA GLY A 50 -13.58 -16.77 -0.22
C GLY A 50 -12.79 -18.07 -0.10
N TYR A 51 -11.46 -17.99 -0.13
CA TYR A 51 -10.54 -19.13 -0.04
C TYR A 51 -9.94 -19.30 1.36
N ALA A 52 -10.32 -18.45 2.32
CA ALA A 52 -9.86 -18.56 3.69
C ALA A 52 -10.43 -19.85 4.32
N LEU A 53 -9.57 -20.86 4.48
CA LEU A 53 -9.98 -22.19 4.98
C LEU A 53 -10.16 -22.21 6.50
N SER A 54 -9.57 -21.27 7.24
CA SER A 54 -9.74 -21.15 8.69
C SER A 54 -10.43 -19.85 9.10
N ASN A 55 -11.20 -19.92 10.20
CA ASN A 55 -11.83 -18.75 10.82
C ASN A 55 -10.78 -17.69 11.23
N ALA A 56 -9.60 -18.10 11.68
CA ALA A 56 -8.52 -17.17 12.03
C ALA A 56 -8.03 -16.37 10.82
N GLN A 57 -7.79 -17.03 9.67
CA GLN A 57 -7.39 -16.36 8.43
C GLN A 57 -8.48 -15.39 7.94
N ALA A 58 -9.76 -15.81 8.01
CA ALA A 58 -10.88 -14.97 7.61
C ALA A 58 -11.01 -13.71 8.50
N VAL A 59 -10.82 -13.85 9.81
CA VAL A 59 -10.84 -12.72 10.75
C VAL A 59 -9.68 -11.76 10.47
N GLU A 60 -8.45 -12.26 10.33
CA GLU A 60 -7.30 -11.39 10.07
C GLU A 60 -7.43 -10.68 8.71
N MET A 61 -7.95 -11.35 7.67
CA MET A 61 -8.26 -10.71 6.39
C MET A 61 -9.30 -9.59 6.55
N ARG A 62 -10.36 -9.80 7.31
CA ARG A 62 -11.39 -8.76 7.55
C ARG A 62 -10.81 -7.57 8.32
N GLU A 63 -9.99 -7.80 9.33
CA GLU A 63 -9.33 -6.74 10.09
C GLU A 63 -8.41 -5.90 9.21
N MET A 64 -7.58 -6.55 8.38
CA MET A 64 -6.73 -5.84 7.42
C MET A 64 -7.56 -5.06 6.39
N PHE A 65 -8.71 -5.60 5.98
CA PHE A 65 -9.59 -4.96 5.00
C PHE A 65 -10.21 -3.70 5.60
N ASN A 66 -10.67 -3.78 6.85
CA ASN A 66 -11.14 -2.63 7.61
C ASN A 66 -10.02 -1.59 7.79
N GLY A 67 -8.80 -1.99 8.14
CA GLY A 67 -7.66 -1.08 8.24
C GLY A 67 -7.35 -0.35 6.92
N LEU A 68 -7.43 -1.06 5.80
CA LEU A 68 -7.25 -0.48 4.47
C LEU A 68 -8.37 0.54 4.13
N MET A 69 -9.62 0.19 4.41
CA MET A 69 -10.79 1.00 4.04
C MET A 69 -11.02 2.20 4.95
N VAL A 70 -10.84 2.02 6.27
CA VAL A 70 -11.15 3.02 7.29
C VAL A 70 -9.96 3.94 7.56
N SER A 71 -8.72 3.44 7.47
CA SER A 71 -7.55 4.25 7.81
C SER A 71 -6.77 4.70 6.57
N ILE A 72 -6.38 3.77 5.71
CA ILE A 72 -5.45 4.08 4.60
C ILE A 72 -6.13 4.94 3.52
N LYS A 73 -7.33 4.57 3.08
CA LYS A 73 -8.02 5.25 1.97
C LYS A 73 -8.35 6.72 2.27
N PRO A 74 -8.85 7.09 3.47
CA PRO A 74 -9.03 8.49 3.84
C PRO A 74 -7.71 9.25 3.98
N GLU A 75 -6.69 8.63 4.56
CA GLU A 75 -5.38 9.27 4.76
C GLU A 75 -4.70 9.62 3.43
N ILE A 76 -4.85 8.80 2.38
CA ILE A 76 -4.38 9.15 1.03
C ILE A 76 -5.06 10.43 0.52
N ARG A 77 -6.37 10.59 0.77
CA ARG A 77 -7.12 11.79 0.34
C ARG A 77 -6.68 13.03 1.12
N GLU A 78 -6.41 12.88 2.41
CA GLU A 78 -5.90 13.95 3.26
C GLU A 78 -4.51 14.41 2.77
N ILE A 79 -3.59 13.47 2.55
CA ILE A 79 -2.25 13.76 2.01
C ILE A 79 -2.36 14.46 0.65
N GLU A 80 -3.22 13.97 -0.26
CA GLU A 80 -3.46 14.63 -1.54
C GLU A 80 -3.92 16.07 -1.37
N GLY A 81 -4.88 16.31 -0.47
CA GLY A 81 -5.40 17.63 -0.16
C GLY A 81 -4.30 18.58 0.31
N TRP A 82 -3.45 18.12 1.23
CA TRP A 82 -2.32 18.91 1.72
C TRP A 82 -1.31 19.20 0.62
N VAL A 83 -0.89 18.21 -0.16
CA VAL A 83 0.08 18.41 -1.25
C VAL A 83 -0.49 19.35 -2.31
N ARG A 84 -1.77 19.21 -2.71
CA ARG A 84 -2.40 20.14 -3.66
C ARG A 84 -2.54 21.55 -3.10
N SER A 85 -2.85 21.69 -1.81
CA SER A 85 -2.93 22.99 -1.16
C SER A 85 -1.58 23.68 -1.17
N PHE A 86 -0.53 22.96 -0.75
CA PHE A 86 0.83 23.47 -0.72
C PHE A 86 1.36 23.79 -2.13
N HIS A 87 1.11 22.93 -3.11
CA HIS A 87 1.52 23.18 -4.49
C HIS A 87 0.85 24.42 -5.09
N ARG A 88 -0.44 24.64 -4.81
CA ARG A 88 -1.14 25.89 -5.19
C ARG A 88 -0.59 27.11 -4.47
N HIS A 89 -0.25 26.96 -3.18
CA HIS A 89 0.40 28.03 -2.42
C HIS A 89 1.71 28.44 -3.08
N LEU A 90 2.56 27.47 -3.43
CA LEU A 90 3.83 27.73 -4.13
C LEU A 90 3.60 28.41 -5.49
N ALA A 91 2.65 27.92 -6.30
CA ALA A 91 2.34 28.49 -7.62
C ALA A 91 1.85 29.95 -7.59
N ASN A 92 1.19 30.37 -6.50
CA ASN A 92 0.67 31.72 -6.34
C ASN A 92 1.69 32.70 -5.75
N LEU A 93 2.92 32.26 -5.44
CA LEU A 93 3.96 33.15 -4.94
C LEU A 93 4.56 33.94 -6.11
N ALA A 94 4.06 35.17 -6.29
CA ALA A 94 4.58 36.11 -7.29
C ALA A 94 6.01 36.61 -7.00
N ASN A 95 6.51 36.45 -5.77
CA ASN A 95 7.87 36.80 -5.39
C ASN A 95 8.36 35.87 -4.26
N PRO A 96 9.22 34.86 -4.56
CA PRO A 96 9.71 33.90 -3.57
C PRO A 96 10.73 34.46 -2.58
N ASN A 97 11.23 35.69 -2.79
CA ASN A 97 12.51 36.17 -2.24
C ASN A 97 12.46 36.81 -0.84
N THR A 98 11.51 36.46 0.04
CA THR A 98 11.63 36.85 1.46
C THR A 98 12.01 35.66 2.32
N HIS A 99 13.09 35.82 3.09
CA HIS A 99 13.66 34.78 3.97
C HIS A 99 12.60 34.12 4.86
N ASP A 100 11.68 34.92 5.43
CA ASP A 100 10.59 34.43 6.27
C ASP A 100 9.59 33.54 5.51
N ARG A 101 9.35 33.80 4.22
CA ARG A 101 8.47 32.97 3.39
C ARG A 101 9.16 31.66 3.01
N GLU A 102 10.45 31.71 2.66
CA GLU A 102 11.24 30.51 2.39
C GLU A 102 11.28 29.58 3.60
N LEU A 103 11.48 30.12 4.81
CA LEU A 103 11.48 29.35 6.05
C LEU A 103 10.12 28.70 6.33
N LYS A 104 9.02 29.43 6.11
CA LYS A 104 7.65 28.90 6.26
C LYS A 104 7.39 27.77 5.25
N ASN A 105 7.74 27.97 3.99
CA ASN A 105 7.56 26.97 2.93
C ASN A 105 8.35 25.70 3.22
N ASN A 106 9.60 25.83 3.67
CA ASN A 106 10.43 24.69 4.07
C ASN A 106 9.85 23.95 5.29
N THR A 107 9.28 24.69 6.25
CA THR A 107 8.62 24.10 7.42
C THR A 107 7.37 23.32 7.03
N GLU A 108 6.53 23.88 6.16
CA GLU A 108 5.34 23.20 5.64
C GLU A 108 5.71 21.97 4.81
N HIS A 109 6.66 22.09 3.88
CA HIS A 109 7.19 20.97 3.12
C HIS A 109 7.67 19.84 4.03
N ARG A 110 8.46 20.16 5.07
CA ARG A 110 8.93 19.17 6.06
C ARG A 110 7.78 18.47 6.78
N ARG A 111 6.71 19.20 7.12
CA ARG A 111 5.52 18.62 7.74
C ARG A 111 4.83 17.63 6.80
N ILE A 112 4.65 18.00 5.53
CA ILE A 112 4.05 17.13 4.50
C ILE A 112 4.93 15.90 4.27
N TYR A 113 6.24 16.08 4.11
CA TYR A 113 7.20 15.00 3.93
C TYR A 113 7.12 13.96 5.07
N ARG A 114 7.10 14.41 6.33
CA ARG A 114 6.99 13.50 7.49
C ARG A 114 5.71 12.67 7.44
N LYS A 115 4.60 13.27 7.00
CA LYS A 115 3.32 12.59 6.86
C LYS A 115 3.35 11.56 5.74
N ILE A 116 3.93 11.91 4.60
CA ILE A 116 4.15 11.00 3.46
C ILE A 116 5.06 9.82 3.85
N ASP A 117 6.18 10.06 4.54
CA ASP A 117 7.09 8.99 4.96
C ASP A 117 6.46 8.06 6.00
N SER A 118 5.74 8.61 6.98
CA SER A 118 4.98 7.83 7.96
C SER A 118 3.92 6.95 7.29
N PHE A 119 3.14 7.54 6.38
CA PHE A 119 2.13 6.83 5.60
C PHE A 119 2.75 5.70 4.77
N ARG A 120 3.84 5.99 4.04
CA ARG A 120 4.56 5.00 3.23
C ARG A 120 5.01 3.79 4.05
N LYS A 121 5.57 4.02 5.25
CA LYS A 121 6.01 2.96 6.16
C LYS A 121 4.83 2.10 6.61
N ARG A 122 3.73 2.73 7.03
CA ARG A 122 2.51 2.02 7.48
C ARG A 122 1.87 1.21 6.35
N LEU A 123 1.71 1.79 5.16
CA LEU A 123 1.22 1.07 3.98
C LEU A 123 2.13 -0.10 3.61
N GLY A 124 3.45 0.08 3.67
CA GLY A 124 4.42 -0.98 3.43
C GLY A 124 4.32 -2.14 4.44
N GLN A 125 4.09 -1.85 5.72
CA GLN A 125 3.86 -2.88 6.75
C GLN A 125 2.56 -3.65 6.48
N LEU A 126 1.47 -2.95 6.18
CA LEU A 126 0.19 -3.56 5.85
C LEU A 126 0.31 -4.48 4.63
N LYS A 127 0.98 -4.01 3.57
CA LYS A 127 1.23 -4.81 2.36
C LYS A 127 1.98 -6.09 2.65
N ARG A 128 3.06 -6.03 3.44
CA ARG A 128 3.86 -7.22 3.79
C ARG A 128 3.01 -8.25 4.54
N ARG A 129 2.22 -7.81 5.52
CA ARG A 129 1.30 -8.68 6.27
C ARG A 129 0.27 -9.32 5.35
N LEU A 130 -0.37 -8.52 4.51
CA LEU A 130 -1.35 -9.01 3.55
C LEU A 130 -0.76 -10.04 2.59
N TYR A 131 0.38 -9.76 1.96
CA TYR A 131 1.00 -10.72 1.05
C TYR A 131 1.43 -12.02 1.75
N ALA A 132 1.92 -11.95 2.98
CA ALA A 132 2.24 -13.14 3.76
C ALA A 132 0.98 -14.00 3.97
N LEU A 133 -0.14 -13.38 4.33
CA LEU A 133 -1.40 -14.08 4.54
C LEU A 133 -1.96 -14.66 3.22
N LEU A 134 -1.87 -13.91 2.13
CA LEU A 134 -2.29 -14.38 0.80
C LEU A 134 -1.48 -15.61 0.35
N VAL A 135 -0.15 -15.58 0.53
CA VAL A 135 0.72 -16.72 0.23
C VAL A 135 0.34 -17.92 1.10
N GLN A 136 -0.01 -17.70 2.37
CA GLN A 136 -0.43 -18.77 3.26
C GLN A 136 -1.76 -19.40 2.80
N VAL A 137 -2.76 -18.58 2.49
CA VAL A 137 -4.06 -19.06 1.98
C VAL A 137 -3.89 -19.86 0.69
N MET A 138 -3.08 -19.38 -0.27
CA MET A 138 -2.80 -20.12 -1.51
C MET A 138 -2.09 -21.46 -1.26
N LYS A 139 -1.18 -21.53 -0.28
CA LYS A 139 -0.51 -22.79 0.09
C LYS A 139 -1.49 -23.79 0.70
N ASP A 140 -2.39 -23.30 1.56
CA ASP A 140 -3.36 -24.15 2.23
C ASP A 140 -4.43 -24.66 1.25
N GLU A 141 -4.92 -23.81 0.34
CA GLU A 141 -5.79 -24.21 -0.77
C GLU A 141 -5.15 -25.30 -1.63
N LYS A 142 -3.87 -25.13 -2.01
CA LYS A 142 -3.15 -26.15 -2.80
C LYS A 142 -3.06 -27.49 -2.06
N LYS A 143 -2.82 -27.48 -0.75
CA LYS A 143 -2.75 -28.70 0.07
C LYS A 143 -4.11 -29.39 0.16
N ASP A 144 -5.18 -28.63 0.39
CA ASP A 144 -6.54 -29.13 0.45
C ASP A 144 -6.94 -29.79 -0.87
N TRP A 145 -6.61 -29.16 -1.99
CA TRP A 145 -6.86 -29.69 -3.32
C TRP A 145 -6.08 -30.99 -3.61
N GLN A 146 -4.83 -31.09 -3.14
CA GLN A 146 -4.02 -32.32 -3.23
C GLN A 146 -4.56 -33.44 -2.33
N PHE A 147 -5.01 -33.10 -1.13
CA PHE A 147 -5.62 -34.04 -0.19
C PHE A 147 -6.90 -34.64 -0.75
N HIS A 148 -7.79 -33.81 -1.29
CA HIS A 148 -9.01 -34.29 -1.94
C HIS A 148 -8.71 -35.17 -3.17
N ARG A 149 -7.74 -34.82 -4.03
CA ARG A 149 -7.32 -35.73 -5.12
C ARG A 149 -6.79 -37.08 -4.63
N GLY A 150 -6.08 -37.11 -3.51
CA GLY A 150 -5.61 -38.36 -2.88
C GLY A 150 -6.77 -39.23 -2.40
N ILE A 151 -7.80 -38.63 -1.80
CA ILE A 151 -8.98 -39.35 -1.30
C ILE A 151 -9.82 -39.93 -2.44
N TRP A 152 -9.93 -39.25 -3.58
CA TRP A 152 -10.66 -39.79 -4.74
C TRP A 152 -9.87 -40.82 -5.56
N ALA A 153 -8.54 -40.90 -5.41
CA ALA A 153 -7.70 -41.91 -6.05
C ALA A 153 -7.71 -43.28 -5.31
N TYR A 154 -8.03 -43.30 -4.02
CA TYR A 154 -7.94 -44.51 -3.18
C TYR A 154 -9.10 -45.53 -3.33
N PRO A 155 -10.38 -45.15 -3.57
CA PRO A 155 -11.46 -46.13 -3.72
C PRO A 155 -11.40 -46.92 -5.03
N ALA A 156 -10.76 -46.39 -6.06
CA ALA A 156 -10.58 -47.08 -7.35
C ALA A 156 -9.45 -48.14 -7.27
N ALA A 157 -8.36 -47.83 -6.56
CA ALA A 157 -7.23 -48.75 -6.41
C ALA A 157 -7.53 -49.95 -5.49
N GLN A 158 -8.42 -49.81 -4.50
CA GLN A 158 -8.81 -50.93 -3.63
C GLN A 158 -9.86 -51.86 -4.26
N ARG A 159 -10.64 -51.39 -5.24
CA ARG A 159 -11.64 -52.21 -5.94
C ARG A 159 -11.04 -53.17 -6.97
N LEU A 160 -9.82 -52.92 -7.44
CA LEU A 160 -9.10 -53.80 -8.38
C LEU A 160 -8.23 -54.88 -7.70
N ARG A 161 -8.01 -54.81 -6.38
CA ARG A 161 -7.23 -55.81 -5.62
C ARG A 161 -8.07 -56.90 -4.94
N ARG A 162 -9.41 -56.81 -5.00
CA ARG A 162 -10.33 -57.81 -4.45
C ARG A 162 -11.00 -58.69 -5.52
N SER A 163 -10.59 -58.53 -6.78
CA SER A 163 -11.16 -59.23 -7.95
C SER A 163 -10.17 -60.18 -8.62
N GLY A 164 -9.03 -60.48 -7.95
CA GLY A 164 -8.01 -61.41 -8.43
C GLY A 164 -7.84 -62.57 -7.47
#